data_AF-A0A8T2LJD7-F1
#
_entry.id   AF-A0A8T2LJD7-F1
#
_cell.length_a   1.000
_cell.length_b   1.000
_cell.length_c   1.000
_cell.angle_alpha   90.00
_cell.angle_beta   90.00
_cell.angle_gamma   90.00
#
_symmetry.space_group_name_H-M   'P 1'
#
loop_
_entity.id
_entity.type
_entity.pdbx_description
1 polymer ?
#
loop_
_entity_poly.entity_id
_entity_poly.type
_entity_poly.pdbx_seq_one_letter_code
_entity_poly.pdbx_strand_id
1 'polypeptide(L)'
;MFHSIHWSFSISISLKTFQSVNVPLSLFSIFMDIFFIFCLSPVSEQQRLKPPLLVLLGSLVGCNTALHFFTLLFVHSDFANSLSETDSYSFYYFTAQCLLFTMRVSITSCLWLNVFYYCQIVPARHPFLIMLKRNIRLFVYSALIIDKFFFLEEFIVYIASYLIRLYRKPEIYNSTYTNMVTNALIVDIWLRLVYFFFSVCMMLASGCATISYLRRHMRNMEKSSRSSARLQSQLRVTITGIIQTLLYLLCSVWLILDDVAFYLTTADFDQKAYIFYTVISLYSFGTNINLGVGQTVFREQAILIWQKLFGSFLD
;
A
#
# COMPACT_ATOMS: atom_id res chain seq x y z
N MET A 1 15.45 37.60 24.16
CA MET A 1 14.38 36.95 24.94
C MET A 1 13.23 36.60 23.99
N PHE A 2 13.43 35.61 23.13
CA PHE A 2 12.35 35.04 22.33
C PHE A 2 11.85 33.82 23.11
N HIS A 3 10.69 33.95 23.74
CA HIS A 3 9.99 32.79 24.30
C HIS A 3 9.55 31.92 23.12
N SER A 4 10.29 30.84 22.86
CA SER A 4 9.78 29.73 22.06
C SER A 4 8.62 29.13 22.85
N ILE A 5 7.40 29.38 22.40
CA ILE A 5 6.21 28.69 22.90
C ILE A 5 6.27 27.29 22.27
N HIS A 6 6.84 26.34 23.01
CA HIS A 6 6.71 24.92 22.71
C HIS A 6 5.26 24.51 22.97
N TRP A 7 4.43 24.53 21.93
CA TRP A 7 3.15 23.82 21.97
C TRP A 7 3.46 22.32 21.88
N SER A 8 3.53 21.64 23.02
CA SER A 8 3.58 20.18 23.07
C SER A 8 2.19 19.62 22.79
N PHE A 9 1.85 19.47 21.51
CA PHE A 9 0.63 18.80 21.09
C PHE A 9 0.90 17.30 21.01
N SER A 10 0.43 16.54 22.00
CA SER A 10 0.49 15.07 21.98
C SER A 10 -0.84 14.53 21.48
N ILE A 11 -0.85 13.95 20.28
CA ILE A 11 -1.94 13.10 19.80
C ILE A 11 -1.42 11.67 19.88
N SER A 12 -2.11 10.85 20.66
CA SER A 12 -1.88 9.41 20.73
C SER A 12 -3.23 8.71 20.89
N ILE A 13 -3.36 7.50 20.34
CA ILE A 13 -4.51 6.63 20.62
C ILE A 13 -4.11 5.58 21.65
N SER A 14 -5.07 5.11 22.45
CA SER A 14 -4.79 4.06 23.42
C SER A 14 -4.61 2.70 22.73
N LEU A 15 -3.84 1.79 23.32
CA LEU A 15 -3.69 0.41 22.82
C LEU A 15 -5.06 -0.27 22.63
N LYS A 16 -5.99 -0.08 23.58
CA LYS A 16 -7.34 -0.65 23.50
C LYS A 16 -8.11 -0.12 22.29
N THR A 17 -8.01 1.19 22.02
CA THR A 17 -8.62 1.81 20.84
C THR A 17 -7.99 1.27 19.55
N PHE A 18 -6.66 1.22 19.50
CA PHE A 18 -5.92 0.67 18.37
C PHE A 18 -6.32 -0.77 18.05
N GLN A 19 -6.40 -1.63 19.09
CA GLN A 19 -6.83 -3.03 18.97
C GLN A 19 -8.28 -3.15 18.49
N SER A 20 -9.19 -2.37 19.08
CA SER A 20 -10.62 -2.44 18.74
C SER A 20 -10.91 -2.12 17.27
N VAL A 21 -10.05 -1.33 16.63
CA VAL A 21 -10.17 -0.96 15.21
C VAL A 21 -9.39 -1.93 14.32
N ASN A 22 -8.10 -2.13 14.60
CA ASN A 22 -7.20 -2.80 13.66
C ASN A 22 -7.35 -4.32 13.63
N VAL A 23 -7.76 -4.95 14.74
CA VAL A 23 -7.98 -6.41 14.79
C VAL A 23 -9.14 -6.81 13.87
N PRO A 24 -10.37 -6.29 14.02
CA PRO A 24 -11.47 -6.67 13.12
C PRO A 24 -11.17 -6.27 11.68
N LEU A 25 -10.62 -5.06 11.46
CA LEU A 25 -10.26 -4.58 10.14
C LEU A 25 -9.27 -5.52 9.43
N SER A 26 -8.25 -6.00 10.13
CA SER A 26 -7.26 -6.92 9.58
C SER A 26 -7.83 -8.30 9.31
N LEU A 27 -8.68 -8.83 10.20
CA LEU A 27 -9.36 -10.10 9.97
C LEU A 27 -10.24 -10.06 8.71
N PHE A 28 -11.09 -9.03 8.58
CA PHE A 28 -11.92 -8.85 7.38
C PHE A 28 -11.07 -8.71 6.12
N SER A 29 -9.99 -7.94 6.18
CA SER A 29 -9.10 -7.75 5.03
C SER A 29 -8.41 -9.05 4.60
N ILE A 30 -7.94 -9.86 5.55
CA ILE A 30 -7.37 -11.19 5.28
C ILE A 30 -8.41 -12.09 4.61
N PHE A 31 -9.66 -12.10 5.08
CA PHE A 31 -10.71 -12.88 4.41
C PHE A 31 -10.96 -12.42 2.97
N MET A 32 -11.00 -11.10 2.73
CA MET A 32 -11.13 -10.56 1.37
C MET A 32 -9.93 -10.95 0.49
N ASP A 33 -8.71 -10.86 1.02
CA ASP A 33 -7.52 -11.20 0.27
C ASP A 33 -7.42 -12.69 -0.06
N ILE A 34 -7.77 -13.57 0.90
CA ILE A 34 -7.87 -15.01 0.65
C ILE A 34 -8.85 -15.27 -0.49
N PHE A 35 -10.03 -14.63 -0.46
CA PHE A 35 -10.99 -14.71 -1.55
C PHE A 35 -10.40 -14.22 -2.89
N PHE A 36 -9.66 -13.10 -2.90
CA PHE A 36 -9.00 -12.61 -4.11
C PHE A 36 -7.92 -13.57 -4.63
N ILE A 37 -7.12 -14.19 -3.76
CA ILE A 37 -6.12 -15.20 -4.14
C ILE A 37 -6.79 -16.39 -4.83
N PHE A 38 -7.92 -16.87 -4.27
CA PHE A 38 -8.71 -17.91 -4.92
C PHE A 38 -9.23 -17.46 -6.30
N CYS A 39 -9.70 -16.22 -6.43
CA CYS A 39 -10.18 -15.69 -7.70
C CYS A 39 -9.06 -15.49 -8.75
N LEU A 40 -7.82 -15.25 -8.33
CA LEU A 40 -6.67 -15.12 -9.23
C LEU A 40 -6.17 -16.50 -9.74
N SER A 41 -6.56 -17.58 -9.07
CA SER A 41 -6.24 -18.94 -9.48
C SER A 41 -7.11 -19.33 -10.69
N PRO A 42 -6.52 -19.77 -11.82
CA PRO A 42 -7.27 -20.03 -13.03
C PRO A 42 -8.15 -21.28 -12.87
N VAL A 43 -9.47 -21.11 -12.99
CA VAL A 43 -10.44 -22.22 -13.04
C VAL A 43 -10.55 -22.81 -14.45
N SER A 44 -10.20 -22.06 -15.49
CA SER A 44 -10.19 -22.48 -16.90
C SER A 44 -9.23 -21.61 -17.74
N GLU A 45 -8.68 -22.15 -18.84
CA GLU A 45 -7.76 -21.43 -19.74
C GLU A 45 -8.37 -20.15 -20.33
N GLN A 46 -9.69 -20.12 -20.56
CA GLN A 46 -10.40 -18.96 -21.12
C GLN A 46 -10.52 -17.79 -20.13
N GLN A 47 -10.39 -18.03 -18.83
CA GLN A 47 -10.49 -17.01 -17.76
C GLN A 47 -9.11 -16.55 -17.24
N ARG A 48 -8.02 -17.01 -17.85
CA ARG A 48 -6.67 -16.74 -17.37
C ARG A 48 -6.30 -15.26 -17.54
N LEU A 49 -6.03 -14.57 -16.43
CA LEU A 49 -5.53 -13.19 -16.48
C LEU A 49 -4.20 -13.16 -17.22
N LYS A 50 -4.09 -12.25 -18.19
CA LYS A 50 -2.86 -12.08 -18.96
C LYS A 50 -1.79 -11.40 -18.10
N PRO A 51 -0.52 -11.85 -18.14
CA PRO A 51 0.58 -11.07 -17.60
C PRO A 51 0.69 -9.73 -18.35
N PRO A 52 1.04 -8.60 -17.68
CA PRO A 52 1.54 -8.50 -16.30
C PRO A 52 0.46 -8.30 -15.23
N LEU A 53 -0.83 -8.20 -15.59
CA LEU A 53 -1.91 -7.86 -14.67
C LEU A 53 -2.03 -8.84 -13.49
N LEU A 54 -1.89 -10.15 -13.75
CA LEU A 54 -1.90 -11.17 -12.71
C LEU A 54 -0.82 -10.95 -11.65
N VAL A 55 0.39 -10.56 -12.07
CA VAL A 55 1.52 -10.32 -11.16
C VAL A 55 1.30 -9.06 -10.34
N LEU A 56 0.75 -8.01 -10.94
CA LEU A 56 0.41 -6.77 -10.24
C LEU A 56 -0.67 -6.99 -9.17
N LEU A 57 -1.77 -7.66 -9.55
CA LEU A 57 -2.85 -7.99 -8.61
C LEU A 57 -2.35 -8.94 -7.52
N GLY A 58 -1.59 -9.98 -7.88
CA GLY A 58 -1.01 -10.92 -6.92
C GLY A 58 -0.03 -10.25 -5.95
N SER A 59 0.81 -9.33 -6.44
CA SER A 59 1.71 -8.52 -5.60
C SER A 59 0.93 -7.63 -4.64
N LEU A 60 -0.10 -6.93 -5.13
CA LEU A 60 -0.90 -6.04 -4.30
C LEU A 60 -1.69 -6.80 -3.21
N VAL A 61 -2.41 -7.85 -3.60
CA VAL A 61 -3.18 -8.71 -2.67
C VAL A 61 -2.24 -9.39 -1.68
N GLY A 62 -1.14 -9.98 -2.15
CA GLY A 62 -0.18 -10.65 -1.27
C GLY A 62 0.47 -9.71 -0.25
N CYS A 63 0.82 -8.48 -0.66
CA CYS A 63 1.35 -7.49 0.26
C CYS A 63 0.30 -6.96 1.24
N ASN A 64 -0.96 -6.80 0.82
CA ASN A 64 -2.06 -6.46 1.73
C ASN A 64 -2.31 -7.58 2.77
N THR A 65 -2.27 -8.85 2.34
CA THR A 65 -2.40 -10.00 3.26
C THR A 65 -1.28 -9.98 4.29
N ALA A 66 -0.04 -9.80 3.83
CA ALA A 66 1.13 -9.75 4.71
C ALA A 66 1.04 -8.56 5.68
N LEU A 67 0.60 -7.39 5.22
CA LEU A 67 0.39 -6.20 6.04
C LEU A 67 -0.60 -6.45 7.17
N HIS A 68 -1.78 -7.01 6.86
CA HIS A 68 -2.78 -7.30 7.88
C HIS A 68 -2.36 -8.42 8.83
N PHE A 69 -1.62 -9.41 8.34
CA PHE A 69 -0.99 -10.42 9.19
C PHE A 69 0.02 -9.81 10.17
N PHE A 70 0.94 -8.96 9.68
CA PHE A 70 1.90 -8.26 10.55
C PHE A 70 1.24 -7.25 11.47
N THR A 71 0.10 -6.66 11.09
CA THR A 71 -0.70 -5.81 11.98
C THR A 71 -1.24 -6.60 13.17
N LEU A 72 -1.73 -7.82 12.95
CA LEU A 72 -2.16 -8.71 14.04
C LEU A 72 -0.99 -9.17 14.91
N LEU A 73 0.15 -9.51 14.31
CA LEU A 73 1.36 -9.83 15.07
C LEU A 73 1.86 -8.63 15.88
N PHE A 74 1.74 -7.41 15.35
CA PHE A 74 2.16 -6.19 16.02
C PHE A 74 1.30 -5.97 17.27
N VAL A 75 -0.03 -6.04 17.11
CA VAL A 75 -1.00 -6.01 18.22
C VAL A 75 -0.67 -7.07 19.28
N HIS A 76 -0.38 -8.30 18.85
CA HIS A 76 -0.04 -9.39 19.75
C HIS A 76 1.28 -9.12 20.50
N SER A 77 2.31 -8.66 19.80
CA SER A 77 3.62 -8.36 20.38
C SER A 77 3.58 -7.23 21.41
N ASP A 78 2.81 -6.18 21.14
CA ASP A 78 2.67 -5.04 22.05
C ASP A 78 1.80 -5.39 23.26
N PHE A 79 0.78 -6.24 23.07
CA PHE A 79 0.03 -6.80 24.19
C PHE A 79 0.93 -7.69 25.07
N ALA A 80 1.70 -8.61 24.47
CA ALA A 80 2.62 -9.47 25.22
C ALA A 80 3.65 -8.64 26.01
N ASN A 81 4.24 -7.62 25.38
CA ASN A 81 5.18 -6.70 26.04
C ASN A 81 4.53 -5.90 27.18
N SER A 82 3.23 -5.60 27.09
CA SER A 82 2.53 -4.92 28.18
C SER A 82 2.29 -5.81 29.41
N LEU A 83 2.35 -7.14 29.24
CA LEU A 83 2.18 -8.13 30.31
C LEU A 83 3.49 -8.69 30.85
N SER A 84 4.55 -8.75 30.03
CA SER A 84 5.84 -9.28 30.45
C SER A 84 6.66 -8.24 31.20
N GLU A 85 7.19 -8.59 32.37
CA GLU A 85 8.22 -7.80 33.08
C GLU A 85 9.61 -7.89 32.41
N THR A 86 9.76 -8.73 31.37
CA THR A 86 11.00 -8.91 30.61
C THR A 86 10.99 -8.11 29.30
N ASP A 87 11.95 -7.19 29.17
CA ASP A 87 12.14 -6.22 28.08
C ASP A 87 12.57 -6.82 26.72
N SER A 88 11.89 -7.84 26.21
CA SER A 88 12.19 -8.38 24.86
C SER A 88 11.52 -7.56 23.75
N TYR A 89 11.96 -6.31 23.57
CA TYR A 89 11.46 -5.39 22.54
C TYR A 89 11.76 -5.81 21.09
N SER A 90 12.57 -6.85 20.88
CA SER A 90 13.05 -7.27 19.56
C SER A 90 11.93 -7.78 18.65
N PHE A 91 10.98 -8.55 19.18
CA PHE A 91 9.86 -9.08 18.38
C PHE A 91 8.90 -7.98 17.94
N TYR A 92 8.63 -7.02 18.82
CA TYR A 92 7.85 -5.82 18.53
C TYR A 92 8.50 -4.98 17.43
N TYR A 93 9.79 -4.67 17.58
CA TYR A 93 10.52 -3.89 16.58
C TYR A 93 10.58 -4.60 15.22
N PHE A 94 10.87 -5.89 15.20
CA PHE A 94 10.89 -6.68 13.97
C PHE A 94 9.53 -6.62 13.24
N THR A 95 8.45 -6.78 13.99
CA THR A 95 7.10 -6.79 13.42
C THR A 95 6.69 -5.41 12.89
N ALA A 96 7.07 -4.34 13.59
CA ALA A 96 6.90 -2.95 13.12
C ALA A 96 7.61 -2.72 11.77
N GLN A 97 8.85 -3.21 11.62
CA GLN A 97 9.60 -3.09 10.37
C GLN A 97 8.99 -3.91 9.22
N CYS A 98 8.49 -5.12 9.51
CA CYS A 98 7.77 -5.94 8.53
C CYS A 98 6.49 -5.25 8.05
N LEU A 99 5.77 -4.59 8.95
CA LEU A 99 4.56 -3.83 8.62
C LEU A 99 4.89 -2.66 7.68
N LEU A 100 5.93 -1.87 8.00
CA LEU A 100 6.40 -0.78 7.12
C LEU A 100 6.84 -1.28 5.74
N PHE A 101 7.62 -2.36 5.69
CA PHE A 101 8.05 -2.95 4.42
C PHE A 101 6.85 -3.37 3.55
N THR A 102 5.94 -4.17 4.12
CA THR A 102 4.77 -4.68 3.38
C THR A 102 3.83 -3.57 2.91
N MET A 103 3.66 -2.53 3.72
CA MET A 103 2.96 -1.30 3.35
C MET A 103 3.56 -0.61 2.14
N ARG A 104 4.84 -0.25 2.18
CA ARG A 104 5.47 0.53 1.11
C ARG A 104 5.39 -0.22 -0.22
N VAL A 105 5.63 -1.52 -0.14
CA VAL A 105 5.54 -2.43 -1.26
C VAL A 105 4.10 -2.57 -1.80
N SER A 106 3.07 -2.54 -0.94
CA SER A 106 1.67 -2.50 -1.36
C SER A 106 1.33 -1.20 -2.10
N ILE A 107 1.77 -0.06 -1.57
CA ILE A 107 1.56 1.27 -2.17
C ILE A 107 2.17 1.32 -3.57
N THR A 108 3.42 0.86 -3.76
CA THR A 108 4.01 0.88 -5.10
C THR A 108 3.40 -0.16 -6.04
N SER A 109 2.97 -1.32 -5.54
CA SER A 109 2.17 -2.26 -6.35
C SER A 109 0.89 -1.62 -6.87
N CYS A 110 0.23 -0.80 -6.05
CA CYS A 110 -0.94 -0.03 -6.45
C CYS A 110 -0.61 1.05 -7.51
N LEU A 111 0.50 1.76 -7.35
CA LEU A 111 1.00 2.72 -8.35
C LEU A 111 1.15 2.06 -9.72
N TRP A 112 1.89 0.95 -9.78
CA TRP A 112 2.17 0.28 -11.05
C TRP A 112 0.92 -0.35 -11.66
N LEU A 113 -0.05 -0.76 -10.84
CA LEU A 113 -1.36 -1.18 -11.30
C LEU A 113 -2.10 -0.01 -11.99
N ASN A 114 -2.07 1.19 -11.42
CA ASN A 114 -2.67 2.37 -12.04
C ASN A 114 -1.96 2.79 -13.34
N VAL A 115 -0.62 2.78 -13.35
CA VAL A 115 0.17 3.06 -14.56
C VAL A 115 -0.12 2.04 -15.67
N PHE A 116 -0.27 0.76 -15.31
CA PHE A 116 -0.68 -0.28 -16.23
C PHE A 116 -2.06 0.02 -16.82
N TYR A 117 -3.06 0.34 -16.00
CA TYR A 117 -4.41 0.68 -16.49
C TYR A 117 -4.41 1.92 -17.37
N TYR A 118 -3.67 2.95 -17.00
CA TYR A 118 -3.49 4.14 -17.83
C TYR A 118 -2.98 3.77 -19.23
N CYS A 119 -1.93 2.95 -19.33
CA CYS A 119 -1.38 2.52 -20.61
C CYS A 119 -2.37 1.70 -21.46
N GLN A 120 -3.25 0.92 -20.81
CA GLN A 120 -4.26 0.12 -21.50
C GLN A 120 -5.44 0.98 -21.99
N ILE A 121 -5.92 1.90 -21.15
CA ILE A 121 -7.15 2.66 -21.39
C ILE A 121 -6.88 3.87 -22.29
N VAL A 122 -5.82 4.63 -22.03
CA VAL A 122 -5.53 5.88 -22.73
C VAL A 122 -4.73 5.59 -24.01
N PRO A 123 -5.13 6.14 -25.17
CA PRO A 123 -4.37 5.99 -26.39
C PRO A 123 -3.04 6.74 -26.31
N ALA A 124 -1.94 6.05 -26.61
CA ALA A 124 -0.60 6.63 -26.60
C ALA A 124 -0.42 7.55 -27.81
N ARG A 125 -0.19 8.84 -27.57
CA ARG A 125 0.04 9.85 -28.63
C ARG A 125 1.50 10.25 -28.77
N HIS A 126 2.28 10.15 -27.70
CA HIS A 126 3.69 10.55 -27.69
C HIS A 126 4.62 9.35 -27.90
N PRO A 127 5.77 9.51 -28.57
CA PRO A 127 6.72 8.42 -28.84
C PRO A 127 7.13 7.64 -27.58
N PHE A 128 7.37 8.35 -26.48
CA PHE A 128 7.68 7.73 -25.18
C PHE A 128 6.55 6.83 -24.66
N LEU A 129 5.29 7.29 -24.72
CA LEU A 129 4.14 6.52 -24.28
C LEU A 129 3.89 5.30 -25.18
N ILE A 130 4.18 5.43 -26.47
CA ILE A 130 4.10 4.31 -27.42
C ILE A 130 5.14 3.25 -27.06
N MET A 131 6.38 3.67 -26.77
CA MET A 131 7.46 2.78 -26.33
C MET A 131 7.12 2.10 -25.00
N LEU A 132 6.62 2.86 -24.02
CA LEU A 132 6.20 2.35 -22.72
C LEU A 132 5.08 1.31 -22.88
N LYS A 133 4.04 1.64 -23.65
CA LYS A 133 2.92 0.72 -23.92
C LYS A 133 3.37 -0.55 -24.63
N ARG A 134 4.30 -0.44 -25.59
CA ARG A 134 4.86 -1.58 -26.31
C ARG A 134 5.65 -2.52 -25.39
N ASN A 135 6.36 -1.97 -24.41
CA ASN A 135 7.23 -2.72 -23.50
C ASN A 135 6.67 -2.82 -22.07
N ILE A 136 5.36 -2.65 -21.89
CA ILE A 136 4.74 -2.49 -20.56
C ILE A 136 5.02 -3.66 -19.62
N ARG A 137 5.13 -4.88 -20.14
CA ARG A 137 5.43 -6.08 -19.35
C ARG A 137 6.83 -6.01 -18.72
N LEU A 138 7.84 -5.67 -19.53
CA LEU A 138 9.21 -5.51 -19.06
C LEU A 138 9.26 -4.40 -18.00
N PHE A 139 8.68 -3.25 -18.33
CA PHE A 139 8.69 -2.08 -17.46
C PHE A 139 8.06 -2.37 -16.09
N VAL A 140 6.86 -2.97 -16.06
CA VAL A 140 6.17 -3.32 -14.81
C VAL A 140 6.99 -4.31 -13.98
N TYR A 141 7.58 -5.33 -14.59
CA TYR A 141 8.39 -6.30 -13.83
C TYR A 141 9.67 -5.67 -13.28
N SER A 142 10.39 -4.91 -14.10
CA SER A 142 11.59 -4.20 -13.64
C SER A 142 11.25 -3.25 -12.49
N ALA A 143 10.16 -2.50 -12.60
CA ALA A 143 9.71 -1.58 -11.57
C ALA A 143 9.35 -2.30 -10.26
N LEU A 144 8.55 -3.38 -10.32
CA LEU A 144 8.22 -4.18 -9.14
C LEU A 144 9.47 -4.75 -8.48
N ILE A 145 10.42 -5.28 -9.26
CA ILE A 145 11.66 -5.85 -8.74
C ILE A 145 12.51 -4.77 -8.06
N ILE A 146 12.71 -3.64 -8.71
CA ILE A 146 13.48 -2.50 -8.17
C ILE A 146 12.85 -2.03 -6.85
N ASP A 147 11.52 -1.87 -6.80
CA ASP A 147 10.83 -1.47 -5.59
C ASP A 147 11.05 -2.46 -4.44
N LYS A 148 10.95 -3.78 -4.69
CA LYS A 148 11.19 -4.77 -3.63
C LYS A 148 12.62 -4.67 -3.10
N PHE A 149 13.62 -4.53 -3.97
CA PHE A 149 15.00 -4.40 -3.55
C PHE A 149 15.25 -3.11 -2.78
N PHE A 150 14.70 -1.98 -3.25
CA PHE A 150 14.82 -0.69 -2.59
C PHE A 150 14.25 -0.73 -1.16
N PHE A 151 13.04 -1.27 -0.96
CA PHE A 151 12.46 -1.36 0.38
C PHE A 151 13.06 -2.50 1.23
N LEU A 152 13.59 -3.55 0.60
CA LEU A 152 14.27 -4.63 1.32
C LEU A 152 15.62 -4.16 1.89
N GLU A 153 16.37 -3.38 1.12
CA GLU A 153 17.60 -2.74 1.58
C GLU A 153 17.32 -1.92 2.85
N GLU A 154 16.29 -1.08 2.81
CA GLU A 154 15.87 -0.28 3.94
C GLU A 154 15.51 -1.15 5.16
N PHE A 155 14.67 -2.17 4.97
CA PHE A 155 14.31 -3.11 6.03
C PHE A 155 15.55 -3.72 6.71
N ILE A 156 16.54 -4.14 5.92
CA ILE A 156 17.78 -4.71 6.42
C ILE A 156 18.58 -3.68 7.22
N VAL A 157 18.72 -2.45 6.72
CA VAL A 157 19.44 -1.37 7.41
C VAL A 157 18.80 -1.06 8.77
N TYR A 158 17.48 -0.95 8.84
CA TYR A 158 16.77 -0.69 10.10
C TYR A 158 16.88 -1.84 11.10
N ILE A 159 16.79 -3.10 10.66
CA ILE A 159 17.00 -4.26 11.54
C ILE A 159 18.45 -4.35 12.02
N ALA A 160 19.42 -4.22 11.13
CA ALA A 160 20.84 -4.27 11.47
C ALA A 160 21.21 -3.17 12.47
N SER A 161 20.73 -1.95 12.24
CA SER A 161 20.98 -0.83 13.16
C SER A 161 20.42 -1.07 14.56
N TYR A 162 19.24 -1.68 14.68
CA TYR A 162 18.64 -2.06 15.96
C TYR A 162 19.45 -3.15 16.66
N LEU A 163 19.82 -4.23 15.96
CA LEU A 163 20.61 -5.32 16.54
C LEU A 163 21.98 -4.83 17.02
N ILE A 164 22.63 -3.94 16.25
CA ILE A 164 23.89 -3.33 16.66
C ILE A 164 23.73 -2.52 17.95
N ARG A 165 22.66 -1.72 18.08
CA ARG A 165 22.37 -0.97 19.30
C ARG A 165 22.09 -1.87 20.50
N LEU A 166 21.43 -3.01 20.29
CA LEU A 166 21.07 -3.95 21.35
C LEU A 166 22.28 -4.72 21.88
N TYR A 167 23.17 -5.18 21.00
CA TYR A 167 24.28 -6.08 21.38
C TYR A 167 25.62 -5.37 21.62
N ARG A 168 25.78 -4.12 21.19
CA ARG A 168 27.05 -3.38 21.38
C ARG A 168 27.07 -2.66 22.73
N LYS A 169 28.10 -2.93 23.53
CA LYS A 169 28.35 -2.21 24.79
C LYS A 169 28.53 -0.71 24.52
N PRO A 170 27.95 0.18 25.36
CA PRO A 170 27.98 1.63 25.15
C PRO A 170 29.39 2.24 25.11
N GLU A 171 30.39 1.57 25.69
CA GLU A 171 31.79 2.03 25.74
C GLU A 171 32.51 2.00 24.37
N ILE A 172 31.91 1.41 23.33
CA ILE A 172 32.48 1.29 21.97
C ILE A 172 31.67 2.13 20.95
N TYR A 173 30.99 3.19 21.40
CA TYR A 173 30.45 4.19 20.47
C TYR A 173 31.58 5.11 20.00
N ASN A 174 32.33 4.66 19.00
CA ASN A 174 33.27 5.53 18.31
C ASN A 174 32.49 6.57 17.49
N SER A 175 32.77 7.85 17.68
CA SER A 175 32.01 8.97 17.07
C SER A 175 31.96 8.90 15.54
N THR A 176 32.98 8.29 14.92
CA THR A 176 33.01 8.07 13.47
C THR A 176 31.93 7.10 12.99
N TYR A 177 31.66 6.03 13.75
CA TYR A 177 30.69 5.00 13.37
C TYR A 177 29.24 5.50 13.52
N THR A 178 28.95 6.24 14.60
CA THR A 178 27.64 6.85 14.80
C THR A 178 27.32 7.85 13.70
N ASN A 179 28.28 8.70 13.34
CA ASN A 179 28.11 9.66 12.25
C ASN A 179 27.84 8.97 10.91
N MET A 180 28.51 7.85 10.62
CA MET A 180 28.26 7.08 9.40
C MET A 180 26.83 6.51 9.34
N VAL A 181 26.36 5.89 10.42
CA VAL A 181 25.00 5.33 10.50
C VAL A 181 23.94 6.44 10.41
N THR A 182 24.13 7.55 11.12
CA THR A 182 23.21 8.69 11.07
C THR A 182 23.16 9.31 9.67
N ASN A 183 24.29 9.48 9.00
CA ASN A 183 24.33 9.99 7.63
C ASN A 183 23.62 9.05 6.65
N ALA A 184 23.80 7.74 6.78
CA ALA A 184 23.12 6.75 5.96
C ALA A 184 21.59 6.83 6.13
N LEU A 185 21.10 6.93 7.38
CA LEU A 185 19.67 7.09 7.67
C LEU A 185 19.10 8.40 7.12
N ILE A 186 19.86 9.50 7.17
CA ILE A 186 19.44 10.78 6.59
C ILE A 186 19.31 10.66 5.07
N VAL A 187 20.31 10.09 4.39
CA VAL A 187 20.28 9.89 2.94
C VAL A 187 19.09 9.01 2.54
N ASP A 188 18.84 7.94 3.30
CA ASP A 188 17.70 7.05 3.11
C ASP A 188 16.36 7.79 3.23
N ILE A 189 16.15 8.60 4.28
CA ILE A 189 14.96 9.46 4.43
C ILE A 189 14.76 10.36 3.20
N TRP A 190 15.81 11.03 2.73
CA TRP A 190 15.70 11.91 1.55
C TRP A 190 15.37 11.14 0.27
N LEU A 191 15.97 9.97 0.07
CA LEU A 191 15.67 9.10 -1.07
C LEU A 191 14.20 8.67 -1.04
N ARG A 192 13.67 8.31 0.14
CA ARG A 192 12.24 7.97 0.30
C ARG A 192 11.33 9.14 -0.02
N LEU A 193 11.62 10.33 0.50
CA LEU A 193 10.81 11.53 0.25
C LEU A 193 10.75 11.83 -1.25
N VAL A 194 11.90 11.78 -1.94
CA VAL A 194 11.96 11.98 -3.40
C VAL A 194 11.18 10.89 -4.14
N TYR A 195 11.34 9.63 -3.73
CA TYR A 195 10.65 8.50 -4.34
C TYR A 195 9.12 8.59 -4.18
N PHE A 196 8.62 8.82 -2.96
CA PHE A 196 7.18 8.95 -2.70
C PHE A 196 6.59 10.19 -3.37
N PHE A 197 7.32 11.31 -3.40
CA PHE A 197 6.89 12.49 -4.14
C PHE A 197 6.73 12.17 -5.64
N PHE A 198 7.74 11.55 -6.25
CA PHE A 198 7.66 11.11 -7.65
C PHE A 198 6.49 10.14 -7.88
N SER A 199 6.28 9.21 -6.96
CA SER A 199 5.20 8.24 -7.00
C SER A 199 3.82 8.90 -6.95
N VAL A 200 3.63 9.91 -6.08
CA VAL A 200 2.41 10.73 -6.04
C VAL A 200 2.19 11.47 -7.36
N CYS A 201 3.23 12.09 -7.91
CA CYS A 201 3.13 12.75 -9.21
C CYS A 201 2.72 11.77 -10.32
N MET A 202 3.31 10.58 -10.35
CA MET A 202 2.99 9.53 -11.32
C MET A 202 1.56 9.02 -11.17
N MET A 203 1.11 8.76 -9.93
CA MET A 203 -0.27 8.33 -9.63
C MET A 203 -1.28 9.39 -10.07
N LEU A 204 -1.05 10.66 -9.73
CA LEU A 204 -1.93 11.77 -10.11
C LEU A 204 -1.96 11.98 -11.63
N ALA A 205 -0.80 12.02 -12.29
CA ALA A 205 -0.74 12.22 -13.73
C ALA A 205 -1.47 11.09 -14.50
N SER A 206 -1.20 9.83 -14.14
CA SER A 206 -1.82 8.67 -14.78
C SER A 206 -3.31 8.55 -14.42
N GLY A 207 -3.70 8.79 -13.17
CA GLY A 207 -5.08 8.77 -12.70
C GLY A 207 -5.92 9.87 -13.36
N CYS A 208 -5.48 11.13 -13.28
CA CYS A 208 -6.17 12.27 -13.88
C CYS A 208 -6.31 12.13 -15.40
N ALA A 209 -5.28 11.64 -16.09
CA ALA A 209 -5.34 11.41 -17.54
C ALA A 209 -6.35 10.30 -17.89
N THR A 210 -6.37 9.20 -17.13
CA THR A 210 -7.33 8.10 -17.30
C THR A 210 -8.77 8.58 -17.08
N ILE A 211 -9.02 9.29 -15.98
CA ILE A 211 -10.34 9.85 -15.64
C ILE A 211 -10.81 10.84 -16.72
N SER A 212 -9.93 11.76 -17.14
CA SER A 212 -10.26 12.76 -18.16
C SER A 212 -10.60 12.11 -19.49
N TYR A 213 -9.85 11.08 -19.89
CA TYR A 213 -10.13 10.29 -21.08
C TYR A 213 -11.47 9.56 -20.98
N LEU A 214 -11.73 8.86 -19.87
CA LEU A 214 -12.96 8.11 -19.65
C LEU A 214 -14.19 9.03 -19.63
N ARG A 215 -14.14 10.17 -18.94
CA ARG A 215 -15.22 11.17 -18.93
C ARG A 215 -15.54 11.66 -20.34
N ARG A 216 -14.51 12.01 -21.13
CA ARG A 216 -14.69 12.44 -22.52
C ARG A 216 -15.26 11.32 -23.38
N HIS A 217 -14.78 10.09 -23.20
CA HIS A 217 -15.27 8.92 -23.94
C HIS A 217 -16.75 8.64 -23.63
N MET A 218 -17.14 8.66 -22.36
CA MET A 218 -18.53 8.47 -21.91
C MET A 218 -19.47 9.54 -22.47
N ARG A 219 -19.07 10.82 -22.42
CA ARG A 219 -19.87 11.93 -22.99
C ARG A 219 -20.09 11.79 -24.49
N ASN A 220 -19.13 11.22 -25.21
CA ASN A 220 -19.27 10.93 -26.63
C ASN A 220 -20.16 9.71 -26.88
N MET A 221 -20.13 8.71 -25.99
CA MET A 221 -20.98 7.52 -26.09
C MET A 221 -22.45 7.82 -25.87
N GLU A 222 -22.78 8.70 -24.92
CA GLU A 222 -24.15 9.16 -24.63
C GLU A 222 -24.81 9.79 -25.86
N LYS A 223 -24.03 10.54 -26.66
CA LYS A 223 -24.49 11.14 -27.92
C LYS A 223 -24.73 10.11 -29.04
N SER A 224 -24.27 8.87 -28.88
CA SER A 224 -24.23 7.87 -29.96
C SER A 224 -25.18 6.67 -29.76
N SER A 225 -26.21 6.79 -28.90
CA SER A 225 -27.25 5.75 -28.69
C SER A 225 -26.70 4.35 -28.37
N ARG A 226 -25.55 4.26 -27.67
CA ARG A 226 -24.93 2.96 -27.30
C ARG A 226 -25.33 2.49 -25.89
N SER A 227 -25.42 1.16 -25.74
CA SER A 227 -26.01 0.44 -24.60
C SER A 227 -25.63 0.93 -23.20
N SER A 228 -26.64 1.02 -22.33
CA SER A 228 -26.54 1.43 -20.91
C SER A 228 -25.53 0.61 -20.10
N ALA A 229 -25.42 -0.69 -20.37
CA ALA A 229 -24.50 -1.60 -19.65
C ALA A 229 -23.01 -1.26 -19.85
N ARG A 230 -22.62 -0.86 -21.07
CA ARG A 230 -21.24 -0.46 -21.36
C ARG A 230 -20.90 0.86 -20.67
N LEU A 231 -21.84 1.80 -20.66
CA LEU A 231 -21.71 3.07 -19.95
C LEU A 231 -21.54 2.86 -18.44
N GLN A 232 -22.36 2.00 -17.83
CA GLN A 232 -22.26 1.66 -16.40
C GLN A 232 -20.91 1.03 -16.05
N SER A 233 -20.38 0.15 -16.91
CA SER A 233 -19.04 -0.45 -16.70
C SER A 233 -17.92 0.60 -16.71
N GLN A 234 -17.97 1.55 -17.65
CA GLN A 234 -16.99 2.65 -17.75
C GLN A 234 -17.11 3.62 -16.58
N LEU A 235 -18.34 3.91 -16.14
CA LEU A 235 -18.62 4.78 -15.01
C LEU A 235 -18.05 4.17 -13.72
N ARG A 236 -18.27 2.87 -13.49
CA ARG A 236 -17.70 2.14 -12.36
C ARG A 236 -16.17 2.21 -12.34
N VAL A 237 -15.50 1.91 -13.46
CA VAL A 237 -14.03 1.99 -13.57
C VAL A 237 -13.52 3.40 -13.28
N THR A 238 -14.26 4.43 -13.69
CA THR A 238 -13.92 5.82 -13.40
C THR A 238 -14.05 6.14 -11.91
N ILE A 239 -15.14 5.71 -11.26
CA ILE A 239 -15.36 5.91 -9.82
C ILE A 239 -14.28 5.19 -9.01
N THR A 240 -14.03 3.91 -9.29
CA THR A 240 -13.01 3.14 -8.57
C THR A 240 -11.61 3.72 -8.80
N GLY A 241 -11.32 4.24 -10.00
CA GLY A 241 -10.07 4.97 -10.27
C GLY A 241 -9.93 6.26 -9.45
N ILE A 242 -11.00 7.05 -9.31
CA ILE A 242 -11.00 8.27 -8.48
C ILE A 242 -10.77 7.90 -7.01
N ILE A 243 -11.52 6.93 -6.49
CA ILE A 243 -11.40 6.49 -5.10
C ILE A 243 -9.98 5.98 -4.83
N GLN A 244 -9.39 5.18 -5.74
CA GLN A 244 -8.01 4.71 -5.55
C GLN A 244 -7.01 5.86 -5.51
N THR A 245 -7.16 6.83 -6.41
CA THR A 245 -6.24 7.98 -6.49
C THR A 245 -6.31 8.81 -5.21
N LEU A 246 -7.52 9.01 -4.67
CA LEU A 246 -7.72 9.73 -3.40
C LEU A 246 -7.15 8.95 -2.21
N LEU A 247 -7.45 7.65 -2.10
CA LEU A 247 -6.90 6.79 -1.05
C LEU A 247 -5.37 6.80 -1.08
N TYR A 248 -4.79 6.67 -2.28
CA TYR A 248 -3.35 6.71 -2.48
C TYR A 248 -2.74 8.05 -2.07
N LEU A 249 -3.36 9.17 -2.45
CA LEU A 249 -2.91 10.50 -2.09
C LEU A 249 -2.92 10.69 -0.57
N LEU A 250 -4.01 10.33 0.10
CA LEU A 250 -4.13 10.44 1.56
C LEU A 250 -3.06 9.61 2.27
N CYS A 251 -2.86 8.36 1.84
CA CYS A 251 -1.86 7.46 2.40
C CYS A 251 -0.42 7.96 2.16
N SER A 252 -0.12 8.46 0.96
CA SER A 252 1.21 8.95 0.61
C SER A 252 1.55 10.27 1.32
N VAL A 253 0.58 11.16 1.49
CA VAL A 253 0.75 12.37 2.30
C VAL A 253 1.03 11.99 3.75
N TRP A 254 0.31 11.00 4.29
CA TRP A 254 0.55 10.52 5.65
C TRP A 254 1.96 9.95 5.84
N LEU A 255 2.45 9.16 4.87
CA LEU A 255 3.84 8.66 4.84
C LEU A 255 4.87 9.79 4.85
N ILE A 256 4.68 10.78 3.98
CA ILE A 256 5.61 11.91 3.89
C ILE A 256 5.60 12.71 5.19
N LEU A 257 4.42 12.94 5.77
CA LEU A 257 4.29 13.62 7.06
C LEU A 257 4.97 12.84 8.18
N ASP A 258 4.84 11.51 8.21
CA ASP A 258 5.50 10.64 9.19
C ASP A 258 7.04 10.70 9.07
N ASP A 259 7.59 10.55 7.85
CA ASP A 259 9.03 10.66 7.60
C ASP A 259 9.57 12.06 7.97
N VAL A 260 8.82 13.12 7.64
CA VAL A 260 9.18 14.51 7.98
C VAL A 260 9.06 14.75 9.48
N ALA A 261 8.04 14.21 10.14
CA ALA A 261 7.85 14.33 11.58
C ALA A 261 8.96 13.60 12.35
N PHE A 262 9.34 12.41 11.91
CA PHE A 262 10.47 11.67 12.46
C PHE A 262 11.78 12.47 12.36
N TYR A 263 11.96 13.24 11.28
CA TYR A 263 13.15 14.06 11.07
C TYR A 263 13.14 15.40 11.81
N LEU A 264 12.03 16.14 11.79
CA LEU A 264 11.94 17.50 12.31
C LEU A 264 11.59 17.58 13.79
N THR A 265 10.89 16.59 14.34
CA THR A 265 10.18 16.77 15.61
C THR A 265 10.88 16.10 16.78
N THR A 266 11.10 16.87 17.84
CA THR A 266 11.29 16.39 19.22
C THR A 266 9.95 16.19 19.95
N ALA A 267 8.81 16.08 19.24
CA ALA A 267 7.48 16.04 19.84
C ALA A 267 6.93 14.61 19.96
N ASP A 268 6.15 14.38 21.02
CA ASP A 268 5.47 13.12 21.37
C ASP A 268 4.23 12.86 20.50
N PHE A 269 4.36 13.00 19.19
CA PHE A 269 3.30 12.65 18.24
C PHE A 269 3.38 11.15 17.92
N ASP A 270 2.34 10.40 18.28
CA ASP A 270 2.19 8.97 17.98
C ASP A 270 3.45 8.12 18.23
N GLN A 271 4.05 8.21 19.43
CA GLN A 271 5.30 7.51 19.78
C GLN A 271 5.31 5.99 19.49
N LYS A 272 4.13 5.34 19.50
CA LYS A 272 3.97 3.91 19.20
C LYS A 272 3.47 3.62 17.78
N ALA A 273 3.38 4.64 16.93
CA ALA A 273 2.89 4.58 15.55
C ALA A 273 1.49 3.96 15.39
N TYR A 274 0.64 4.03 16.42
CA TYR A 274 -0.68 3.41 16.39
C TYR A 274 -1.62 4.11 15.41
N ILE A 275 -1.61 5.44 15.40
CA ILE A 275 -2.41 6.23 14.45
C ILE A 275 -1.91 5.94 13.05
N PHE A 276 -0.60 5.97 12.86
CA PHE A 276 0.05 5.64 11.59
C PHE A 276 -0.42 4.28 11.07
N TYR A 277 -0.24 3.19 11.81
CA TYR A 277 -0.63 1.84 11.38
C TYR A 277 -2.15 1.70 11.15
N THR A 278 -2.97 2.47 11.87
CA THR A 278 -4.42 2.51 11.64
C THR A 278 -4.76 3.13 10.29
N VAL A 279 -4.15 4.28 9.94
CA VAL A 279 -4.34 4.94 8.65
C VAL A 279 -3.94 3.99 7.51
N ILE A 280 -2.85 3.25 7.70
CA ILE A 280 -2.34 2.32 6.70
C ILE A 280 -3.26 1.12 6.51
N SER A 281 -3.74 0.54 7.61
CA SER A 281 -4.70 -0.57 7.56
C SER A 281 -6.01 -0.15 6.89
N LEU A 282 -6.48 1.08 7.14
CA LEU A 282 -7.65 1.64 6.47
C LEU A 282 -7.42 1.85 4.97
N TYR A 283 -6.24 2.34 4.58
CA TYR A 283 -5.86 2.46 3.17
C TYR A 283 -5.86 1.10 2.46
N SER A 284 -5.24 0.08 3.08
CA SER A 284 -5.18 -1.29 2.55
C SER A 284 -6.58 -1.88 2.39
N PHE A 285 -7.42 -1.78 3.43
CA PHE A 285 -8.80 -2.24 3.38
C PHE A 285 -9.63 -1.51 2.32
N GLY A 286 -9.51 -0.17 2.23
CA GLY A 286 -10.17 0.62 1.20
C GLY A 286 -9.75 0.21 -0.22
N THR A 287 -8.47 -0.11 -0.40
CA THR A 287 -7.94 -0.65 -1.65
C THR A 287 -8.54 -2.01 -1.97
N ASN A 288 -8.70 -2.89 -0.99
CA ASN A 288 -9.35 -4.20 -1.16
C ASN A 288 -10.82 -4.08 -1.59
N ILE A 289 -11.59 -3.19 -0.95
CA ILE A 289 -12.96 -2.90 -1.37
C ILE A 289 -12.97 -2.41 -2.82
N ASN A 290 -12.08 -1.48 -3.14
CA ASN A 290 -12.02 -0.88 -4.47
C ASN A 290 -11.59 -1.89 -5.55
N LEU A 291 -10.70 -2.82 -5.23
CA LEU A 291 -10.36 -3.96 -6.08
C LEU A 291 -11.56 -4.88 -6.29
N GLY A 292 -12.26 -5.28 -5.22
CA GLY A 292 -13.43 -6.17 -5.31
C GLY A 292 -14.55 -5.58 -6.18
N VAL A 293 -14.81 -4.28 -6.05
CA VAL A 293 -15.84 -3.57 -6.85
C VAL A 293 -15.35 -3.28 -8.27
N GLY A 294 -14.09 -2.86 -8.42
CA GLY A 294 -13.52 -2.37 -9.67
C GLY A 294 -13.13 -3.48 -10.65
N GLN A 295 -12.61 -4.61 -10.16
CA GLN A 295 -12.11 -5.70 -10.99
C GLN A 295 -13.24 -6.62 -11.44
N THR A 296 -13.33 -6.84 -12.76
CA THR A 296 -14.34 -7.74 -13.34
C THR A 296 -14.12 -9.19 -12.91
N VAL A 297 -12.86 -9.61 -12.81
CA VAL A 297 -12.46 -10.97 -12.41
C VAL A 297 -13.03 -11.35 -11.04
N PHE A 298 -12.85 -10.49 -10.03
CA PHE A 298 -13.34 -10.78 -8.68
C PHE A 298 -14.87 -10.83 -8.61
N ARG A 299 -15.54 -9.96 -9.37
CA ARG A 299 -17.00 -9.97 -9.44
C ARG A 299 -17.56 -11.21 -10.13
N GLU A 300 -16.98 -11.61 -11.26
CA GLU A 300 -17.42 -12.80 -11.99
C GLU A 300 -17.21 -14.07 -11.16
N GLN A 301 -16.07 -14.19 -10.48
CA GLN A 301 -15.82 -15.31 -9.58
C GLN A 301 -16.75 -15.30 -8.36
N ALA A 302 -17.06 -14.14 -7.78
CA ALA A 302 -18.05 -14.03 -6.70
C ALA A 302 -19.42 -14.57 -7.12
N ILE A 303 -19.88 -14.24 -8.33
CA ILE A 303 -21.16 -14.71 -8.88
C ILE A 303 -21.11 -16.23 -9.08
N LEU A 304 -20.03 -16.77 -9.64
CA LEU A 304 -19.88 -18.21 -9.86
C LEU A 304 -19.87 -19.00 -8.54
N ILE A 305 -19.18 -18.51 -7.52
CA ILE A 305 -19.16 -19.14 -6.18
C ILE A 305 -20.54 -19.07 -5.55
N TRP A 306 -21.22 -17.92 -5.64
CA TRP A 306 -22.58 -17.76 -5.14
C TRP A 306 -23.55 -18.73 -5.81
N GLN A 307 -23.50 -18.85 -7.13
CA GLN A 307 -24.32 -19.81 -7.89
C GLN A 307 -24.02 -21.25 -7.51
N LYS A 308 -22.76 -21.62 -7.26
CA LYS A 308 -22.42 -22.98 -6.81
C LYS A 308 -22.87 -23.30 -5.39
N LEU A 309 -22.77 -22.32 -4.48
CA LEU A 309 -23.12 -22.53 -3.07
C LEU A 309 -24.62 -22.47 -2.81
N PHE A 310 -25.35 -21.60 -3.51
CA PHE A 310 -26.77 -21.38 -3.28
C PHE A 310 -27.66 -21.90 -4.40
N GLY A 311 -27.15 -22.07 -5.61
CA GLY A 311 -27.87 -22.76 -6.69
C GLY A 311 -28.05 -24.24 -6.40
N SER A 312 -27.12 -24.87 -5.68
CA SER A 312 -27.25 -26.27 -5.22
C SER A 312 -28.23 -26.47 -4.06
N PHE A 313 -28.81 -25.40 -3.50
CA PHE A 313 -29.85 -25.46 -2.46
C PHE A 313 -31.27 -25.35 -3.04
N LEU A 314 -31.39 -25.10 -4.35
CA LEU A 314 -32.65 -24.93 -5.08
C LEU A 314 -32.97 -26.08 -6.04
N ASP A 315 -32.12 -27.12 -6.06
CA ASP A 315 -32.36 -28.43 -6.67
C ASP A 315 -32.52 -29.47 -5.55
#